data_AF-A0A1H8Y457-F1
#
_entry.id   AF-A0A1H8Y457-F1
#
_cell.length_a   1.000
_cell.length_b   1.000
_cell.length_c   1.000
_cell.angle_alpha   90.00
_cell.angle_beta   90.00
_cell.angle_gamma   90.00
#
_symmetry.space_group_name_H-M   'P 1'
#
loop_
_entity.id
_entity.type
_entity.pdbx_description
1 polymer ?
#
loop_
_entity_poly.entity_id
_entity_poly.type
_entity_poly.pdbx_seq_one_letter_code
_entity_poly.pdbx_strand_id
1 'polypeptide(L)'
;MASSVAVLAAVTVLTGVLGPAVASAAPGENPAAVAQTPDELRTNAAAVVGLAITPELLRLSENAFVYEIYQAAVRQGDVAREVQYEASDAYLNGRTSYFLATGIYEAHQRDLDREALYQARRAERQPAATLLGFELTSVLLGQEDKDFVFSLWERAAKGSFVKAAAGAVYSGTPAEQEDFIVRGIFVEYQRDVDAAKEAAEKEAAEKKLRDARVKAGAVVGMDPALAAQLTDKDFVEAIWFRDLAPRDSEVYYQAYASRTPEQQRAFIDTGIFEAAAKDKVDAIKIRAAAVVGIDAGYARYLQEGPLVREIWTRSTAGTQVQAAAYRAMQSESPAEWRAFLETGIFTAAAADQH
;
A
#
# COMPACT_ATOMS: atom_id res chain seq x y z
N MET A 1 -23.56 -4.25 -63.42
CA MET A 1 -23.62 -4.26 -64.89
C MET A 1 -22.34 -3.60 -65.39
N ALA A 2 -21.40 -4.42 -65.87
CA ALA A 2 -20.86 -4.39 -67.25
C ALA A 2 -20.05 -3.09 -67.54
N SER A 3 -18.73 -3.06 -67.39
CA SER A 3 -17.65 -3.65 -68.25
C SER A 3 -17.52 -2.98 -69.62
N SER A 4 -16.25 -2.77 -70.03
CA SER A 4 -15.71 -2.61 -71.41
C SER A 4 -15.35 -1.17 -71.85
N VAL A 5 -14.34 -0.87 -72.67
CA VAL A 5 -13.26 -1.64 -73.34
C VAL A 5 -12.17 -0.68 -73.87
N ALA A 6 -10.98 -1.26 -74.09
CA ALA A 6 -9.74 -0.83 -74.75
C ALA A 6 -9.80 -0.07 -76.10
N VAL A 7 -8.74 0.70 -76.41
CA VAL A 7 -8.25 1.14 -77.75
C VAL A 7 -6.75 1.49 -77.60
N LEU A 8 -5.77 1.26 -78.48
CA LEU A 8 -5.52 0.34 -79.60
C LEU A 8 -4.01 0.44 -79.89
N ALA A 9 -3.39 -0.68 -80.28
CA ALA A 9 -1.99 -0.78 -80.64
C ALA A 9 -1.69 -0.22 -82.05
N ALA A 10 -0.47 0.28 -82.27
CA ALA A 10 0.10 0.50 -83.59
C ALA A 10 1.24 -0.51 -83.82
N VAL A 11 1.01 -1.45 -84.73
CA VAL A 11 1.97 -2.46 -85.18
C VAL A 11 2.51 -2.02 -86.54
N THR A 12 3.83 -1.86 -86.65
CA THR A 12 4.53 -1.65 -87.92
C THR A 12 5.17 -2.96 -88.35
N VAL A 13 4.70 -3.50 -89.48
CA VAL A 13 5.22 -4.71 -90.11
C VAL A 13 6.39 -4.31 -91.03
N LEU A 14 7.56 -4.93 -90.82
CA LEU A 14 8.65 -4.95 -91.79
C LEU A 14 8.97 -6.41 -92.13
N THR A 15 8.69 -6.75 -93.39
CA THR A 15 9.00 -8.03 -94.04
C THR A 15 10.45 -8.02 -94.52
N GLY A 16 11.22 -9.05 -94.16
CA GLY A 16 12.63 -9.19 -94.57
C GLY A 16 13.08 -10.65 -94.65
N VAL A 17 12.98 -11.20 -95.86
CA VAL A 17 13.74 -12.28 -96.54
C VAL A 17 14.53 -13.32 -95.69
N LEU A 18 14.15 -14.59 -95.86
CA LEU A 18 14.91 -15.78 -95.44
C LEU A 18 16.06 -16.09 -96.41
N GLY A 19 17.26 -16.29 -95.87
CA GLY A 19 18.41 -16.94 -96.53
C GLY A 19 19.03 -18.00 -95.60
N PRO A 20 19.63 -19.09 -96.10
CA PRO A 20 20.00 -20.23 -95.27
C PRO A 20 21.43 -20.13 -94.70
N ALA A 21 21.58 -20.75 -93.51
CA ALA A 21 22.75 -21.42 -92.93
C ALA A 21 24.06 -20.63 -92.75
N VAL A 22 24.51 -20.49 -91.49
CA VAL A 22 25.55 -21.35 -90.87
C VAL A 22 25.65 -21.01 -89.37
N ALA A 23 25.69 -22.04 -88.52
CA ALA A 23 26.01 -21.88 -87.11
C ALA A 23 27.50 -21.50 -86.97
N SER A 24 27.76 -20.23 -86.68
CA SER A 24 29.04 -19.78 -86.16
C SER A 24 28.92 -19.66 -84.65
N ALA A 25 29.68 -20.49 -83.92
CA ALA A 25 29.81 -20.34 -82.48
C ALA A 25 30.48 -19.00 -82.18
N ALA A 26 29.71 -18.07 -81.61
CA ALA A 26 30.27 -16.84 -81.06
C ALA A 26 31.07 -17.18 -79.78
N PRO A 27 32.28 -16.62 -79.61
CA PRO A 27 33.07 -16.82 -78.41
C PRO A 27 32.39 -16.14 -77.22
N GLY A 28 32.36 -16.88 -76.10
CA GLY A 28 31.96 -16.49 -74.74
C GLY A 28 31.26 -15.15 -74.56
N GLU A 29 29.96 -15.22 -74.24
CA GLU A 29 29.31 -14.16 -73.46
C GLU A 29 30.17 -13.87 -72.22
N ASN A 30 30.73 -12.66 -72.14
CA ASN A 30 31.09 -12.09 -70.85
C ASN A 30 29.84 -12.19 -69.96
N PRO A 31 29.96 -12.70 -68.72
CA PRO A 31 28.82 -12.70 -67.82
C PRO A 31 28.33 -11.26 -67.71
N ALA A 32 27.03 -11.07 -67.97
CA ALA A 32 26.35 -9.81 -67.77
C ALA A 32 26.79 -9.24 -66.43
N ALA A 33 27.37 -8.03 -66.45
CA ALA A 33 27.66 -7.29 -65.22
C ALA A 33 26.34 -7.21 -64.45
N VAL A 34 26.23 -8.02 -63.39
CA VAL A 34 25.12 -7.95 -62.45
C VAL A 34 25.06 -6.49 -62.05
N ALA A 35 23.96 -5.80 -62.38
CA ALA A 35 23.81 -4.39 -62.06
C ALA A 35 24.00 -4.24 -60.54
N GLN A 36 25.17 -3.73 -60.14
CA GLN A 36 25.46 -3.47 -58.74
C GLN A 36 24.81 -2.14 -58.39
N THR A 37 23.97 -2.12 -57.35
CA THR A 37 23.61 -0.88 -56.67
C THR A 37 24.88 -0.07 -56.38
N PRO A 38 24.89 1.24 -56.65
CA PRO A 38 26.02 2.10 -56.36
C PRO A 38 26.53 1.95 -54.93
N ASP A 39 27.85 1.96 -54.76
CA ASP A 39 28.51 1.86 -53.44
C ASP A 39 28.01 2.93 -52.45
N GLU A 40 27.60 4.10 -52.95
CA GLU A 40 27.00 5.17 -52.16
C GLU A 40 25.67 4.73 -51.52
N LEU A 41 24.77 4.06 -52.28
CA LEU A 41 23.51 3.57 -51.73
C LEU A 41 23.74 2.49 -50.66
N ARG A 42 24.71 1.60 -50.89
CA ARG A 42 25.10 0.58 -49.92
C ARG A 42 25.66 1.20 -48.65
N THR A 43 26.52 2.19 -48.80
CA THR A 43 27.12 2.93 -47.68
C THR A 43 26.05 3.63 -46.85
N ASN A 44 25.12 4.34 -47.50
CA ASN A 44 24.05 5.05 -46.82
C ASN A 44 23.07 4.09 -46.13
N ALA A 45 22.72 2.97 -46.77
CA ALA A 45 21.87 1.94 -46.18
C ALA A 45 22.53 1.27 -44.96
N ALA A 46 23.82 0.95 -45.02
CA ALA A 46 24.55 0.40 -43.88
C ALA A 46 24.60 1.38 -42.70
N ALA A 47 24.71 2.68 -42.96
CA ALA A 47 24.72 3.71 -41.92
C ALA A 47 23.43 3.73 -41.08
N VAL A 48 22.26 3.44 -41.68
CA VAL A 48 20.97 3.37 -40.98
C VAL A 48 20.98 2.36 -39.83
N VAL A 49 21.68 1.24 -40.01
CA VAL A 49 21.80 0.17 -39.01
C VAL A 49 23.17 0.17 -38.32
N GLY A 50 23.94 1.25 -38.45
CA GLY A 50 25.28 1.36 -37.85
C GLY A 50 26.25 0.26 -38.30
N LEU A 51 26.05 -0.34 -39.47
CA LEU A 51 26.90 -1.39 -40.02
C LEU A 51 28.18 -0.75 -40.57
N ALA A 52 29.32 -1.13 -40.01
CA ALA A 52 30.62 -0.65 -40.48
C ALA A 52 30.91 -1.18 -41.89
N ILE A 53 31.06 -0.26 -42.85
CA ILE A 53 31.39 -0.60 -44.23
C ILE A 53 32.84 -1.05 -44.35
N THR A 54 33.05 -2.24 -44.90
CA THR A 54 34.36 -2.73 -45.34
C THR A 54 34.39 -2.92 -46.85
N PRO A 55 35.57 -2.89 -47.50
CA PRO A 55 35.69 -3.18 -48.93
C PRO A 55 35.15 -4.57 -49.32
N GLU A 56 35.22 -5.54 -48.41
CA GLU A 56 34.70 -6.89 -48.60
C GLU A 56 33.17 -6.89 -48.61
N LEU A 57 32.54 -6.09 -47.72
CA LEU A 57 31.10 -5.94 -47.63
C LEU A 57 30.53 -5.28 -48.90
N LEU A 58 31.20 -4.27 -49.46
CA LEU A 58 30.77 -3.62 -50.70
C LEU A 58 30.87 -4.53 -51.93
N ARG A 59 31.73 -5.56 -51.89
CA ARG A 59 31.86 -6.55 -52.98
C ARG A 59 30.78 -7.63 -52.95
N LEU A 60 29.97 -7.70 -51.89
CA LEU A 60 28.89 -8.68 -51.79
C LEU A 60 27.83 -8.49 -52.89
N SER A 61 27.10 -9.56 -53.22
CA SER A 61 25.87 -9.43 -53.99
C SER A 61 24.86 -8.59 -53.20
N GLU A 62 23.90 -7.94 -53.87
CA GLU A 62 22.88 -7.15 -53.15
C GLU A 62 22.13 -7.98 -52.12
N ASN A 63 21.80 -9.22 -52.46
CA ASN A 63 21.09 -10.12 -51.58
C ASN A 63 21.93 -10.47 -50.32
N ALA A 64 23.22 -10.76 -50.47
CA ALA A 64 24.12 -10.97 -49.34
C ALA A 64 24.34 -9.69 -48.51
N PHE A 65 24.42 -8.53 -49.17
CA PHE A 65 24.54 -7.23 -48.49
C PHE A 65 23.29 -6.89 -47.66
N VAL A 66 22.09 -7.12 -48.21
CA VAL A 66 20.82 -6.94 -47.49
C VAL A 66 20.70 -7.91 -46.31
N TYR A 67 21.23 -9.13 -46.43
CA TYR A 67 21.30 -10.07 -45.32
C TYR A 67 22.19 -9.55 -44.17
N GLU A 68 23.32 -8.92 -44.48
CA GLU A 68 24.18 -8.29 -43.46
C GLU A 68 23.49 -7.10 -42.78
N ILE A 69 22.70 -6.31 -43.52
CA ILE A 69 21.84 -5.27 -42.94
C ILE A 69 20.80 -5.88 -42.01
N TYR A 70 20.12 -6.95 -42.42
CA TYR A 70 19.16 -7.67 -41.58
C TYR A 70 19.82 -8.14 -40.26
N GLN A 71 21.01 -8.75 -40.35
CA GLN A 71 21.76 -9.18 -39.16
C GLN A 71 22.16 -8.02 -38.25
N ALA A 72 22.52 -6.86 -38.83
CA ALA A 72 22.79 -5.65 -38.07
C ALA A 72 21.53 -5.13 -37.35
N ALA A 73 20.39 -5.09 -38.04
CA ALA A 73 19.11 -4.70 -37.44
C ALA A 73 18.69 -5.64 -36.31
N VAL A 74 18.83 -6.96 -36.48
CA VAL A 74 18.57 -7.97 -35.44
C VAL A 74 19.39 -7.69 -34.18
N ARG A 75 20.66 -7.28 -34.31
CA ARG A 75 21.52 -6.94 -33.16
C ARG A 75 21.07 -5.69 -32.42
N GLN A 76 20.38 -4.75 -33.10
CA GLN A 76 19.81 -3.57 -32.46
C GLN A 76 18.47 -3.82 -31.76
N GLY A 77 17.83 -4.96 -32.03
CA GLY A 77 16.58 -5.35 -31.40
C GLY A 77 15.42 -4.40 -31.73
N ASP A 78 14.68 -4.00 -30.70
CA ASP A 78 13.45 -3.20 -30.84
C ASP A 78 13.64 -1.83 -31.50
N VAL A 79 14.86 -1.30 -31.50
CA VAL A 79 15.19 0.00 -32.11
C VAL A 79 15.11 -0.05 -33.64
N ALA A 80 15.39 -1.19 -34.26
CA ALA A 80 15.45 -1.36 -35.72
C ALA A 80 14.47 -2.43 -36.24
N ARG A 81 13.31 -2.56 -35.59
CA ARG A 81 12.36 -3.64 -35.85
C ARG A 81 11.73 -3.57 -37.24
N GLU A 82 11.32 -2.40 -37.70
CA GLU A 82 10.75 -2.25 -39.04
C GLU A 82 11.81 -2.46 -40.10
N VAL A 83 13.03 -1.94 -39.88
CA VAL A 83 14.17 -2.19 -40.77
C VAL A 83 14.48 -3.69 -40.85
N GLN A 84 14.43 -4.41 -39.74
CA GLN A 84 14.60 -5.86 -39.71
C GLN A 84 13.53 -6.58 -40.55
N TYR A 85 12.25 -6.23 -40.39
CA TYR A 85 11.17 -6.86 -41.16
C TYR A 85 11.27 -6.55 -42.66
N GLU A 86 11.53 -5.29 -43.01
CA GLU A 86 11.67 -4.88 -44.41
C GLU A 86 12.91 -5.53 -45.07
N ALA A 87 14.04 -5.61 -44.37
CA ALA A 87 15.24 -6.27 -44.87
C ALA A 87 15.02 -7.77 -45.08
N SER A 88 14.34 -8.44 -44.14
CA SER A 88 13.99 -9.86 -44.26
C SER A 88 13.06 -10.11 -45.45
N ASP A 89 12.04 -9.27 -45.63
CA ASP A 89 11.12 -9.39 -46.75
C ASP A 89 11.84 -9.15 -48.08
N ALA A 90 12.66 -8.10 -48.17
CA ALA A 90 13.41 -7.77 -49.37
C ALA A 90 14.39 -8.89 -49.76
N TYR A 91 15.03 -9.52 -48.78
CA TYR A 91 15.89 -10.69 -48.97
C TYR A 91 15.12 -11.90 -49.53
N LEU A 92 13.95 -12.21 -48.98
CA LEU A 92 13.14 -13.38 -49.37
C LEU A 92 12.42 -13.20 -50.72
N ASN A 93 11.99 -11.98 -51.04
CA ASN A 93 11.18 -11.69 -52.21
C ASN A 93 11.98 -11.04 -53.36
N GLY A 94 13.31 -10.93 -53.23
CA GLY A 94 14.16 -10.35 -54.27
C GLY A 94 13.96 -8.86 -54.52
N ARG A 95 13.49 -8.11 -53.50
CA ARG A 95 13.27 -6.65 -53.58
C ARG A 95 14.48 -5.82 -53.11
N THR A 96 15.68 -6.39 -53.23
CA THR A 96 16.92 -5.86 -52.63
C THR A 96 17.28 -4.46 -53.14
N SER A 97 17.16 -4.20 -54.44
CA SER A 97 17.50 -2.89 -55.01
C SER A 97 16.54 -1.79 -54.54
N TYR A 98 15.24 -2.08 -54.45
CA TYR A 98 14.24 -1.14 -53.92
C TYR A 98 14.46 -0.88 -52.42
N PHE A 99 14.74 -1.93 -51.65
CA PHE A 99 15.04 -1.80 -50.23
C PHE A 99 16.23 -0.87 -49.99
N LEU A 100 17.34 -1.06 -50.71
CA LEU A 100 18.55 -0.24 -50.56
C LEU A 100 18.34 1.22 -51.01
N ALA A 101 17.51 1.43 -52.03
CA ALA A 101 17.24 2.77 -52.54
C ALA A 101 16.25 3.56 -51.68
N THR A 102 15.25 2.88 -51.09
CA THR A 102 14.11 3.57 -50.47
C THR A 102 13.58 2.82 -49.25
N GLY A 103 13.35 1.51 -49.34
CA GLY A 103 12.66 0.75 -48.30
C GLY A 103 13.32 0.81 -46.91
N ILE A 104 14.65 0.83 -46.83
CA ILE A 104 15.37 0.95 -45.56
C ILE A 104 15.12 2.28 -44.85
N TYR A 105 15.02 3.38 -45.60
CA TYR A 105 14.79 4.72 -45.03
C TYR A 105 13.34 4.89 -44.59
N GLU A 106 12.39 4.38 -45.37
CA GLU A 106 10.98 4.35 -44.98
C GLU A 106 10.77 3.50 -43.73
N ALA A 107 11.41 2.33 -43.65
CA ALA A 107 11.36 1.48 -42.48
C ALA A 107 12.01 2.14 -41.26
N HIS A 108 13.17 2.78 -41.44
CA HIS A 108 13.83 3.52 -40.36
C HIS A 108 12.98 4.70 -39.86
N GLN A 109 12.31 5.42 -40.74
CA GLN A 109 11.39 6.48 -40.33
C GLN A 109 10.24 5.92 -39.48
N ARG A 110 9.66 4.77 -39.85
CA ARG A 110 8.65 4.10 -39.02
C ARG A 110 9.19 3.69 -37.65
N ASP A 111 10.44 3.23 -37.57
CA ASP A 111 11.10 2.94 -36.28
C ASP A 111 11.26 4.21 -35.42
N LEU A 112 11.69 5.34 -36.02
CA LEU A 112 11.80 6.62 -35.34
C LEU A 112 10.45 7.16 -34.84
N ASP A 113 9.41 7.09 -35.69
CA ASP A 113 8.06 7.53 -35.33
C ASP A 113 7.48 6.69 -34.18
N ARG A 114 7.74 5.37 -34.19
CA ARG A 114 7.35 4.47 -33.09
C ARG A 114 8.07 4.81 -31.79
N GLU A 115 9.38 5.06 -31.85
CA GLU A 115 10.15 5.43 -30.65
C GLU A 115 9.67 6.77 -30.09
N ALA A 116 9.39 7.77 -30.93
CA ALA A 116 8.83 9.04 -30.51
C ALA A 116 7.48 8.86 -29.77
N LEU A 117 6.59 8.01 -30.31
CA LEU A 117 5.34 7.65 -29.65
C LEU A 117 5.57 6.95 -28.30
N TYR A 118 6.52 6.01 -28.24
CA TYR A 118 6.82 5.29 -27.01
C TYR A 118 7.42 6.19 -25.94
N GLN A 119 8.22 7.19 -26.31
CA GLN A 119 8.73 8.19 -25.37
C GLN A 119 7.60 9.05 -24.79
N ALA A 120 6.66 9.51 -25.62
CA ALA A 120 5.49 10.25 -25.15
C ALA A 120 4.66 9.42 -24.16
N ARG A 121 4.29 8.19 -24.56
CA ARG A 121 3.53 7.28 -23.69
C ARG A 121 4.29 6.90 -22.42
N ARG A 122 5.62 6.80 -22.47
CA ARG A 122 6.44 6.54 -21.28
C ARG A 122 6.32 7.68 -20.29
N ALA A 123 6.36 8.93 -20.75
CA ALA A 123 6.20 10.09 -19.87
C ALA A 123 4.82 10.09 -19.17
N GLU A 124 3.76 9.69 -19.88
CA GLU A 124 2.39 9.64 -19.35
C GLU A 124 2.14 8.44 -18.43
N ARG A 125 2.63 7.26 -18.81
CA ARG A 125 2.28 5.97 -18.19
C ARG A 125 3.23 5.56 -17.06
N GLN A 126 4.47 6.03 -17.08
CA GLN A 126 5.47 5.65 -16.06
C GLN A 126 5.05 6.06 -14.63
N PRO A 127 4.48 7.25 -14.40
CA PRO A 127 3.98 7.63 -13.08
C PRO A 127 2.91 6.66 -12.56
N ALA A 128 1.93 6.28 -13.39
CA ALA A 128 0.87 5.35 -13.02
C ALA A 128 1.42 3.93 -12.75
N ALA A 129 2.37 3.47 -13.55
CA ALA A 129 3.03 2.19 -13.35
C ALA A 129 3.83 2.14 -12.04
N THR A 130 4.54 3.23 -11.73
CA THR A 130 5.30 3.40 -10.48
C THR A 130 4.38 3.41 -9.27
N LEU A 131 3.24 4.10 -9.37
CA LEU A 131 2.22 4.18 -8.31
C LEU A 131 1.69 2.80 -7.90
N LEU A 132 1.50 1.90 -8.87
CA LEU A 132 1.04 0.52 -8.64
C LEU A 132 2.20 -0.49 -8.53
N GLY A 133 3.45 -0.04 -8.56
CA GLY A 133 4.64 -0.85 -8.32
C GLY A 133 4.97 -1.89 -9.40
N PHE A 134 4.77 -1.57 -10.68
CA PHE A 134 5.15 -2.47 -11.79
C PHE A 134 6.01 -1.79 -12.85
N GLU A 135 6.75 -2.59 -13.60
CA GLU A 135 7.64 -2.14 -14.68
C GLU A 135 6.86 -1.85 -15.98
N LEU A 136 7.13 -0.70 -16.59
CA LEU A 136 6.54 -0.30 -17.86
C LEU A 136 7.36 -0.84 -19.05
N THR A 137 6.89 -1.93 -19.65
CA THR A 137 7.57 -2.60 -20.77
C THR A 137 7.20 -2.00 -22.14
N SER A 138 8.00 -2.27 -23.18
CA SER A 138 7.67 -1.88 -24.58
C SER A 138 6.32 -2.41 -25.05
N VAL A 139 5.89 -3.59 -24.55
CA VAL A 139 4.57 -4.16 -24.86
C VAL A 139 3.46 -3.26 -24.30
N LEU A 140 3.61 -2.79 -23.05
CA LEU A 140 2.65 -1.88 -22.43
C LEU A 140 2.68 -0.48 -23.04
N LEU A 141 3.82 -0.04 -23.59
CA LEU A 141 3.89 1.21 -24.36
C LEU A 141 3.20 1.09 -25.73
N GLY A 142 3.23 -0.10 -26.33
CA GLY A 142 2.53 -0.39 -27.59
C GLY A 142 1.01 -0.42 -27.47
N GLN A 143 0.48 -0.75 -26.29
CA GLN A 143 -0.96 -0.86 -26.03
C GLN A 143 -1.72 0.46 -26.22
N GLU A 144 -2.98 0.37 -26.64
CA GLU A 144 -3.92 1.49 -26.55
C GLU A 144 -4.22 1.83 -25.09
N ASP A 145 -4.74 3.04 -24.84
CA ASP A 145 -5.02 3.49 -23.46
C ASP A 145 -6.00 2.57 -22.75
N LYS A 146 -6.99 2.04 -23.47
CA LYS A 146 -7.93 1.03 -22.96
C LYS A 146 -7.22 -0.20 -22.36
N ASP A 147 -6.27 -0.78 -23.09
CA ASP A 147 -5.56 -1.98 -22.67
C ASP A 147 -4.57 -1.67 -21.53
N PHE A 148 -4.02 -0.44 -21.53
CA PHE A 148 -3.20 0.03 -20.43
C PHE A 148 -4.04 0.25 -19.16
N VAL A 149 -5.24 0.84 -19.26
CA VAL A 149 -6.22 0.96 -18.16
C VAL A 149 -6.59 -0.41 -17.61
N PHE A 150 -6.80 -1.40 -18.48
CA PHE A 150 -7.02 -2.78 -18.04
C PHE A 150 -5.81 -3.33 -17.26
N SER A 151 -4.59 -3.07 -17.72
CA SER A 151 -3.37 -3.47 -17.01
C SER A 151 -3.25 -2.81 -15.62
N LEU A 152 -3.68 -1.55 -15.48
CA LEU A 152 -3.79 -0.87 -14.18
C LEU A 152 -4.86 -1.52 -13.30
N TRP A 153 -6.04 -1.82 -13.87
CA TRP A 153 -7.14 -2.48 -13.18
C TRP A 153 -6.73 -3.84 -12.61
N GLU A 154 -6.04 -4.68 -13.38
CA GLU A 154 -5.60 -6.01 -12.94
C GLU A 154 -4.71 -5.93 -11.70
N ARG A 155 -3.81 -4.94 -11.67
CA ARG A 155 -2.79 -4.76 -10.64
C ARG A 155 -3.28 -4.01 -9.41
N ALA A 156 -4.33 -3.20 -9.53
CA ALA A 156 -4.93 -2.50 -8.42
C ALA A 156 -5.51 -3.48 -7.37
N ALA A 157 -5.37 -3.11 -6.09
CA ALA A 157 -5.81 -3.91 -4.96
C ALA A 157 -7.32 -4.19 -5.02
N LYS A 158 -7.75 -5.37 -4.57
CA LYS A 158 -9.16 -5.75 -4.56
C LYS A 158 -9.94 -4.82 -3.63
N GLY A 159 -11.02 -4.24 -4.15
CA GLY A 159 -11.89 -3.32 -3.40
C GLY A 159 -11.35 -1.89 -3.29
N SER A 160 -10.22 -1.58 -3.93
CA SER A 160 -9.66 -0.23 -3.94
C SER A 160 -10.44 0.70 -4.89
N PHE A 161 -10.43 2.00 -4.58
CA PHE A 161 -11.00 3.05 -5.41
C PHE A 161 -10.34 3.09 -6.79
N VAL A 162 -9.02 2.90 -6.86
CA VAL A 162 -8.31 2.78 -8.15
C VAL A 162 -8.88 1.66 -9.01
N LYS A 163 -9.10 0.47 -8.45
CA LYS A 163 -9.65 -0.68 -9.20
C LYS A 163 -11.09 -0.40 -9.67
N ALA A 164 -11.91 0.23 -8.84
CA ALA A 164 -13.27 0.60 -9.21
C ALA A 164 -13.29 1.62 -10.36
N ALA A 165 -12.46 2.68 -10.26
CA ALA A 165 -12.38 3.73 -11.26
C ALA A 165 -11.80 3.23 -12.59
N ALA A 166 -10.73 2.43 -12.56
CA ALA A 166 -10.17 1.82 -13.77
C ALA A 166 -11.22 0.94 -14.49
N GLY A 167 -12.04 0.20 -13.73
CA GLY A 167 -13.13 -0.60 -14.29
C GLY A 167 -14.23 0.24 -14.95
N ALA A 168 -14.56 1.40 -14.36
CA ALA A 168 -15.54 2.32 -14.93
C ALA A 168 -15.02 2.96 -16.24
N VAL A 169 -13.76 3.41 -16.24
CA VAL A 169 -13.13 4.09 -17.38
C VAL A 169 -12.81 3.14 -18.54
N TYR A 170 -12.61 1.85 -18.27
CA TYR A 170 -12.32 0.86 -19.31
C TYR A 170 -13.34 0.80 -20.45
N SER A 171 -14.62 1.09 -20.16
CA SER A 171 -15.69 1.19 -21.18
C SER A 171 -16.01 2.61 -21.63
N GLY A 172 -15.21 3.59 -21.18
CA GLY A 172 -15.31 4.99 -21.56
C GLY A 172 -14.64 5.30 -22.91
N THR A 173 -14.63 6.58 -23.23
CA THR A 173 -13.98 7.17 -24.41
C THR A 173 -12.45 7.19 -24.26
N PRO A 174 -11.69 7.29 -25.37
CA PRO A 174 -10.23 7.43 -25.30
C PRO A 174 -9.75 8.60 -24.43
N ALA A 175 -10.45 9.74 -24.49
CA ALA A 175 -10.12 10.91 -23.66
C ALA A 175 -10.32 10.65 -22.16
N GLU A 176 -11.34 9.88 -21.78
CA GLU A 176 -11.56 9.48 -20.39
C GLU A 176 -10.48 8.49 -19.91
N GLN A 177 -10.03 7.59 -20.78
CA GLN A 177 -8.94 6.65 -20.50
C GLN A 177 -7.62 7.38 -20.29
N GLU A 178 -7.29 8.33 -21.16
CA GLU A 178 -6.10 9.17 -21.05
C GLU A 178 -6.13 10.03 -19.77
N ASP A 179 -7.23 10.74 -19.49
CA ASP A 179 -7.35 11.56 -18.29
C ASP A 179 -7.24 10.72 -17.00
N PHE A 180 -7.76 9.49 -17.02
CA PHE A 180 -7.57 8.56 -15.92
C PHE A 180 -6.11 8.16 -15.73
N ILE A 181 -5.38 7.81 -16.80
CA ILE A 181 -3.96 7.44 -16.73
C ILE A 181 -3.12 8.58 -16.17
N VAL A 182 -3.35 9.81 -16.65
CA VAL A 182 -2.51 10.98 -16.33
C VAL A 182 -2.89 11.61 -14.99
N ARG A 183 -4.17 11.56 -14.59
CA ARG A 183 -4.67 12.26 -13.40
C ARG A 183 -5.54 11.39 -12.50
N GLY A 184 -6.54 10.72 -13.07
CA GLY A 184 -7.56 10.02 -12.29
C GLY A 184 -7.00 8.97 -11.33
N ILE A 185 -6.01 8.19 -11.77
CA ILE A 185 -5.38 7.16 -10.95
C ILE A 185 -4.76 7.72 -9.67
N PHE A 186 -4.16 8.91 -9.71
CA PHE A 186 -3.53 9.53 -8.53
C PHE A 186 -4.56 10.02 -7.52
N VAL A 187 -5.68 10.56 -8.02
CA VAL A 187 -6.79 10.99 -7.16
C VAL A 187 -7.41 9.80 -6.43
N GLU A 188 -7.66 8.71 -7.15
CA GLU A 188 -8.27 7.52 -6.54
C GLU A 188 -7.28 6.77 -5.64
N TYR A 189 -6.00 6.77 -5.97
CA TYR A 189 -4.97 6.22 -5.08
C TYR A 189 -4.87 7.02 -3.77
N GLN A 190 -4.96 8.35 -3.82
CA GLN A 190 -4.98 9.16 -2.61
C GLN A 190 -6.18 8.82 -1.73
N ARG A 191 -7.36 8.57 -2.32
CA ARG A 191 -8.53 8.08 -1.57
C ARG A 191 -8.29 6.71 -0.94
N ASP A 192 -7.62 5.81 -1.64
CA ASP A 192 -7.21 4.51 -1.08
C ASP A 192 -6.29 4.71 0.15
N VAL A 193 -5.33 5.63 0.07
CA VAL A 193 -4.43 5.98 1.19
C VAL A 193 -5.19 6.60 2.36
N ASP A 194 -6.08 7.56 2.09
CA ASP A 194 -6.86 8.24 3.12
C ASP A 194 -7.80 7.28 3.84
N ALA A 195 -8.48 6.40 3.09
CA ALA A 195 -9.34 5.37 3.67
C ALA A 195 -8.56 4.36 4.52
N ALA A 196 -7.36 3.95 4.08
CA ALA A 196 -6.49 3.08 4.86
C ALA A 196 -6.03 3.76 6.16
N LYS A 197 -5.71 5.06 6.10
CA LYS A 197 -5.34 5.84 7.28
C LYS A 197 -6.50 5.97 8.27
N GLU A 198 -7.69 6.32 7.81
CA GLU A 198 -8.88 6.43 8.66
C GLU A 198 -9.20 5.09 9.33
N ALA A 199 -9.13 3.98 8.59
CA ALA A 199 -9.33 2.65 9.14
C ALA A 199 -8.29 2.31 10.22
N ALA A 200 -7.01 2.62 9.99
CA ALA A 200 -5.94 2.40 10.97
C ALA A 200 -6.09 3.26 12.22
N GLU A 201 -6.47 4.54 12.07
CA GLU A 201 -6.74 5.44 13.19
C GLU A 201 -7.93 4.96 14.03
N LYS A 202 -9.01 4.50 13.38
CA LYS A 202 -10.17 3.91 14.05
C LYS A 202 -9.80 2.64 14.80
N GLU A 203 -9.05 1.73 14.18
CA GLU A 203 -8.59 0.50 14.85
C GLU A 203 -7.69 0.80 16.06
N ALA A 204 -6.77 1.77 15.93
CA ALA A 204 -5.90 2.19 17.01
C ALA A 204 -6.70 2.81 18.18
N ALA A 205 -7.70 3.64 17.89
CA ALA A 205 -8.59 4.21 18.88
C ALA A 205 -9.41 3.12 19.59
N GLU A 206 -10.00 2.18 18.85
CA GLU A 206 -10.73 1.06 19.42
C GLU A 206 -9.83 0.15 20.28
N LYS A 207 -8.59 -0.10 19.84
CA LYS A 207 -7.61 -0.86 20.62
C LYS A 207 -7.28 -0.17 21.94
N LYS A 208 -7.06 1.15 21.94
CA LYS A 208 -6.80 1.91 23.17
C LYS A 208 -7.97 1.76 24.16
N LEU A 209 -9.20 1.81 23.68
CA LEU A 209 -10.39 1.62 24.52
C LEU A 209 -10.50 0.20 25.06
N ARG A 210 -10.21 -0.82 24.24
CA ARG A 210 -10.14 -2.22 24.70
C ARG A 210 -9.09 -2.39 25.79
N ASP A 211 -7.88 -1.86 25.60
CA ASP A 211 -6.79 -1.96 26.56
C ASP A 211 -7.11 -1.24 27.88
N ALA A 212 -7.79 -0.09 27.82
CA ALA A 212 -8.27 0.62 29.01
C ALA A 212 -9.28 -0.23 29.80
N ARG A 213 -10.27 -0.83 29.13
CA ARG A 213 -11.22 -1.75 29.76
C ARG A 213 -10.57 -2.98 30.37
N VAL A 214 -9.57 -3.57 29.71
CA VAL A 214 -8.81 -4.71 30.26
C VAL A 214 -8.09 -4.31 31.56
N LYS A 215 -7.42 -3.14 31.57
CA LYS A 215 -6.74 -2.64 32.78
C LYS A 215 -7.72 -2.32 33.90
N ALA A 216 -8.84 -1.67 33.58
CA ALA A 216 -9.92 -1.39 34.53
C ALA A 216 -10.52 -2.69 35.08
N GLY A 217 -10.78 -3.67 34.21
CA GLY A 217 -11.35 -4.95 34.58
C GLY A 217 -10.50 -5.72 35.59
N ALA A 218 -9.18 -5.62 35.47
CA ALA A 218 -8.25 -6.22 36.43
C ALA A 218 -8.42 -5.69 37.87
N VAL A 219 -8.89 -4.45 38.04
CA VAL A 219 -9.15 -3.85 39.37
C VAL A 219 -10.27 -4.58 40.11
N VAL A 220 -11.26 -5.09 39.37
CA VAL A 220 -12.46 -5.77 39.90
C VAL A 220 -12.44 -7.28 39.63
N GLY A 221 -11.29 -7.83 39.22
CA GLY A 221 -11.14 -9.26 38.93
C GLY A 221 -11.95 -9.76 37.73
N MET A 222 -12.30 -8.88 36.79
CA MET A 222 -12.99 -9.26 35.55
C MET A 222 -12.04 -10.02 34.61
N ASP A 223 -12.57 -11.06 33.95
CA ASP A 223 -11.82 -11.77 32.91
C ASP A 223 -11.40 -10.81 31.78
N PRO A 224 -10.11 -10.80 31.38
CA PRO A 224 -9.61 -9.86 30.38
C PRO A 224 -10.18 -10.07 28.98
N ALA A 225 -10.52 -11.31 28.60
CA ALA A 225 -11.12 -11.57 27.29
C ALA A 225 -12.56 -11.02 27.24
N LEU A 226 -13.31 -11.18 28.33
CA LEU A 226 -14.61 -10.53 28.51
C LEU A 226 -14.48 -9.01 28.47
N ALA A 227 -13.59 -8.42 29.28
CA ALA A 227 -13.42 -6.96 29.35
C ALA A 227 -13.09 -6.33 28.00
N ALA A 228 -12.29 -7.01 27.18
CA ALA A 228 -11.93 -6.55 25.83
C ALA A 228 -13.12 -6.52 24.86
N GLN A 229 -14.10 -7.40 25.03
CA GLN A 229 -15.26 -7.56 24.14
C GLN A 229 -16.44 -6.63 24.49
N LEU A 230 -16.53 -6.18 25.74
CA LEU A 230 -17.63 -5.32 26.19
C LEU A 230 -17.52 -3.91 25.60
N THR A 231 -18.67 -3.25 25.45
CA THR A 231 -18.73 -1.80 25.25
C THR A 231 -18.43 -1.08 26.57
N ASP A 232 -18.13 0.22 26.52
CA ASP A 232 -17.89 1.01 27.75
C ASP A 232 -19.11 0.95 28.70
N LYS A 233 -20.32 1.01 28.13
CA LYS A 233 -21.57 0.85 28.88
C LYS A 233 -21.66 -0.52 29.52
N ASP A 234 -21.55 -1.59 28.73
CA ASP A 234 -21.73 -2.96 29.24
C ASP A 234 -20.64 -3.32 30.25
N PHE A 235 -19.43 -2.79 30.08
CA PHE A 235 -18.34 -2.93 31.04
C PHE A 235 -18.70 -2.30 32.40
N VAL A 236 -19.18 -1.05 32.40
CA VAL A 236 -19.58 -0.36 33.63
C VAL A 236 -20.80 -1.03 34.28
N GLU A 237 -21.78 -1.46 33.48
CA GLU A 237 -22.95 -2.19 33.97
C GLU A 237 -22.58 -3.56 34.55
N ALA A 238 -21.62 -4.26 33.96
CA ALA A 238 -21.14 -5.54 34.47
C ALA A 238 -20.54 -5.42 35.87
N ILE A 239 -19.93 -4.29 36.22
CA ILE A 239 -19.31 -4.09 37.54
C ILE A 239 -20.33 -4.19 38.68
N TRP A 240 -21.49 -3.54 38.53
CA TRP A 240 -22.49 -3.50 39.59
C TRP A 240 -23.62 -4.52 39.42
N PHE A 241 -23.90 -5.02 38.20
CA PHE A 241 -24.92 -6.05 37.99
C PHE A 241 -24.39 -7.48 38.23
N ARG A 242 -23.08 -7.71 38.07
CA ARG A 242 -22.46 -9.03 38.31
C ARG A 242 -21.75 -9.12 39.67
N ASP A 243 -22.03 -8.16 40.56
CA ASP A 243 -21.44 -8.05 41.89
C ASP A 243 -19.89 -8.16 41.86
N LEU A 244 -19.23 -7.57 40.85
CA LEU A 244 -17.77 -7.56 40.73
C LEU A 244 -17.12 -6.58 41.71
N ALA A 245 -17.90 -5.66 42.26
CA ALA A 245 -17.51 -4.77 43.34
C ALA A 245 -18.54 -4.85 44.49
N PRO A 246 -18.10 -4.84 45.77
CA PRO A 246 -19.02 -4.78 46.90
C PRO A 246 -19.97 -3.59 46.81
N ARG A 247 -21.25 -3.75 47.16
CA ARG A 247 -22.28 -2.69 46.99
C ARG A 247 -22.02 -1.42 47.79
N ASP A 248 -21.19 -1.51 48.82
CA ASP A 248 -20.79 -0.43 49.69
C ASP A 248 -19.38 0.12 49.37
N SER A 249 -18.80 -0.31 48.23
CA SER A 249 -17.51 0.18 47.73
C SER A 249 -17.65 1.44 46.87
N GLU A 250 -16.63 2.28 46.89
CA GLU A 250 -16.48 3.44 46.01
C GLU A 250 -16.51 3.03 44.54
N VAL A 251 -15.88 1.90 44.18
CA VAL A 251 -15.93 1.37 42.80
C VAL A 251 -17.37 1.10 42.35
N TYR A 252 -18.19 0.49 43.21
CA TYR A 252 -19.60 0.23 42.91
C TYR A 252 -20.38 1.54 42.72
N TYR A 253 -20.22 2.50 43.64
CA TYR A 253 -20.94 3.77 43.57
C TYR A 253 -20.58 4.58 42.32
N GLN A 254 -19.29 4.66 41.98
CA GLN A 254 -18.82 5.39 40.80
C GLN A 254 -19.25 4.72 39.49
N ALA A 255 -19.22 3.38 39.44
CA ALA A 255 -19.77 2.63 38.31
C ALA A 255 -21.28 2.90 38.15
N TYR A 256 -22.04 2.86 39.24
CA TYR A 256 -23.48 3.15 39.23
C TYR A 256 -23.80 4.61 38.86
N ALA A 257 -22.95 5.56 39.25
CA ALA A 257 -23.14 6.98 38.94
C ALA A 257 -22.80 7.33 37.47
N SER A 258 -22.04 6.47 36.78
CA SER A 258 -21.60 6.69 35.40
C SER A 258 -22.70 6.36 34.39
N ARG A 259 -23.49 7.37 34.01
CA ARG A 259 -24.69 7.22 33.17
C ARG A 259 -24.50 7.60 31.70
N THR A 260 -23.55 8.47 31.40
CA THR A 260 -23.28 8.90 30.03
C THR A 260 -22.04 8.22 29.46
N PRO A 261 -21.87 8.15 28.13
CA PRO A 261 -20.65 7.62 27.50
C PRO A 261 -19.37 8.30 28.00
N GLU A 262 -19.42 9.62 28.24
CA GLU A 262 -18.28 10.39 28.74
C GLU A 262 -17.93 10.01 30.17
N GLN A 263 -18.94 9.83 31.03
CA GLN A 263 -18.75 9.39 32.41
C GLN A 263 -18.22 7.96 32.47
N GLN A 264 -18.77 7.05 31.66
CA GLN A 264 -18.30 5.67 31.58
C GLN A 264 -16.84 5.60 31.15
N ARG A 265 -16.46 6.40 30.15
CA ARG A 265 -15.08 6.47 29.69
C ARG A 265 -14.14 7.06 30.74
N ALA A 266 -14.51 8.18 31.38
CA ALA A 266 -13.72 8.76 32.45
C ALA A 266 -13.53 7.78 33.63
N PHE A 267 -14.58 7.02 33.96
CA PHE A 267 -14.52 5.99 34.97
C PHE A 267 -13.57 4.84 34.58
N ILE A 268 -13.64 4.34 33.34
CA ILE A 268 -12.73 3.29 32.84
C ILE A 268 -11.27 3.77 32.81
N ASP A 269 -11.04 5.00 32.35
CA ASP A 269 -9.68 5.52 32.15
C ASP A 269 -8.96 5.81 33.47
N THR A 270 -9.65 6.43 34.44
CA THR A 270 -9.03 6.84 35.71
C THR A 270 -9.91 6.55 36.92
N GLY A 271 -11.23 6.76 36.82
CA GLY A 271 -12.12 6.75 37.99
C GLY A 271 -12.16 5.43 38.77
N ILE A 272 -12.06 4.29 38.09
CA ILE A 272 -12.05 2.96 38.74
C ILE A 272 -10.79 2.75 39.59
N PHE A 273 -9.64 3.27 39.15
CA PHE A 273 -8.39 3.16 39.89
C PHE A 273 -8.40 4.05 41.13
N GLU A 274 -8.93 5.27 40.99
CA GLU A 274 -9.11 6.20 42.11
C GLU A 274 -10.10 5.67 43.14
N ALA A 275 -11.22 5.11 42.68
CA ALA A 275 -12.23 4.50 43.54
C ALA A 275 -11.65 3.29 44.28
N ALA A 276 -10.93 2.40 43.59
CA ALA A 276 -10.30 1.24 44.22
C ALA A 276 -9.20 1.63 45.21
N ALA A 277 -8.51 2.75 44.99
CA ALA A 277 -7.56 3.28 45.97
C ALA A 277 -8.26 3.75 47.25
N LYS A 278 -9.42 4.42 47.13
CA LYS A 278 -10.25 4.80 48.29
C LYS A 278 -10.78 3.58 49.03
N ASP A 279 -11.25 2.56 48.32
CA ASP A 279 -11.72 1.31 48.92
C ASP A 279 -10.64 0.63 49.78
N LYS A 280 -9.37 0.67 49.35
CA LYS A 280 -8.25 0.15 50.15
C LYS A 280 -8.05 0.93 51.45
N VAL A 281 -8.13 2.26 51.40
CA VAL A 281 -8.03 3.12 52.60
C VAL A 281 -9.20 2.85 53.53
N ASP A 282 -10.40 2.71 53.00
CA ASP A 282 -11.59 2.38 53.79
C ASP A 282 -11.48 1.01 54.46
N ALA A 283 -10.94 0.01 53.77
CA ALA A 283 -10.67 -1.31 54.35
C ALA A 283 -9.60 -1.26 55.46
N ILE A 284 -8.61 -0.37 55.38
CA ILE A 284 -7.64 -0.13 56.46
C ILE A 284 -8.36 0.47 57.67
N LYS A 285 -9.12 1.55 57.46
CA LYS A 285 -9.88 2.24 58.51
C LYS A 285 -10.83 1.30 59.25
N ILE A 286 -11.59 0.48 58.52
CA ILE A 286 -12.54 -0.48 59.10
C ILE A 286 -11.82 -1.52 59.96
N ARG A 287 -10.71 -2.10 59.48
CA ARG A 287 -9.95 -3.09 60.25
C ARG A 287 -9.33 -2.50 61.51
N ALA A 288 -8.78 -1.28 61.43
CA ALA A 288 -8.25 -0.58 62.59
C ALA A 288 -9.35 -0.25 63.61
N ALA A 289 -10.47 0.29 63.14
CA ALA A 289 -11.65 0.60 63.96
C ALA A 289 -12.19 -0.63 64.72
N ALA A 290 -12.17 -1.80 64.08
CA ALA A 290 -12.64 -3.04 64.68
C ALA A 290 -11.85 -3.46 65.94
N VAL A 291 -10.57 -3.08 66.05
CA VAL A 291 -9.73 -3.38 67.24
C VAL A 291 -10.33 -2.81 68.52
N VAL A 292 -11.03 -1.68 68.42
CA VAL A 292 -11.66 -0.99 69.56
C VAL A 292 -13.19 -0.97 69.49
N GLY A 293 -13.79 -1.83 68.64
CA GLY A 293 -15.24 -1.97 68.52
C GLY A 293 -15.96 -0.77 67.91
N ILE A 294 -15.30 0.02 67.06
CA ILE A 294 -15.95 1.08 66.29
C ILE A 294 -16.70 0.45 65.10
N ASP A 295 -17.94 0.89 64.85
CA ASP A 295 -18.75 0.46 63.71
C ASP A 295 -18.07 0.73 62.37
N ALA A 296 -18.15 -0.23 61.45
CA ALA A 296 -17.48 -0.15 60.14
C ALA A 296 -18.03 0.98 59.25
N GLY A 297 -19.35 1.20 59.28
CA GLY A 297 -19.98 2.29 58.54
C GLY A 297 -19.50 3.64 59.05
N TYR A 298 -19.45 3.82 60.37
CA TYR A 298 -18.93 5.04 60.97
C TYR A 298 -17.44 5.26 60.67
N ALA A 299 -16.61 4.23 60.81
CA ALA A 299 -15.17 4.31 60.55
C ALA A 299 -14.83 4.71 59.11
N ARG A 300 -15.62 4.22 58.14
CA ARG A 300 -15.43 4.53 56.72
C ARG A 300 -15.55 6.03 56.43
N TYR A 301 -16.50 6.73 57.03
CA TYR A 301 -16.71 8.16 56.76
C TYR A 301 -15.75 9.10 57.49
N LEU A 302 -15.01 8.59 58.47
CA LEU A 302 -14.02 9.40 59.17
C LEU A 302 -12.76 9.58 58.32
N GLN A 303 -12.25 10.81 58.33
CA GLN A 303 -10.88 11.08 57.92
C GLN A 303 -9.91 10.40 58.89
N GLU A 304 -8.69 10.10 58.46
CA GLU A 304 -7.73 9.30 59.25
C GLU A 304 -7.44 9.92 60.61
N GLY A 305 -7.12 11.21 60.69
CA GLY A 305 -6.88 11.89 61.98
C GLY A 305 -8.07 11.81 62.96
N PRO A 306 -9.29 12.20 62.54
CA PRO A 306 -10.50 11.97 63.33
C PRO A 306 -10.71 10.52 63.77
N LEU A 307 -10.41 9.54 62.92
CA LEU A 307 -10.51 8.13 63.29
C LEU A 307 -9.48 7.75 64.36
N VAL A 308 -8.22 8.18 64.24
CA VAL A 308 -7.19 7.93 65.26
C VAL A 308 -7.59 8.54 66.61
N ARG A 309 -8.20 9.74 66.60
CA ARG A 309 -8.73 10.36 67.82
C ARG A 309 -9.86 9.53 68.44
N GLU A 310 -10.77 9.03 67.62
CA GLU A 310 -11.87 8.17 68.09
C GLU A 310 -11.33 6.88 68.70
N ILE A 311 -10.34 6.26 68.05
CA ILE A 311 -9.64 5.06 68.55
C ILE A 311 -9.00 5.35 69.91
N TRP A 312 -8.24 6.44 70.04
CA TRP A 312 -7.64 6.84 71.32
C TRP A 312 -8.69 7.01 72.44
N THR A 313 -9.82 7.63 72.12
CA THR A 313 -10.89 7.92 73.08
C THR A 313 -11.60 6.64 73.55
N ARG A 314 -11.80 5.66 72.65
CA ARG A 314 -12.47 4.40 72.97
C ARG A 314 -11.56 3.30 73.49
N SER A 315 -10.25 3.47 73.36
CA SER A 315 -9.27 2.51 73.87
C SER A 315 -9.31 2.45 75.40
N THR A 316 -9.17 1.26 75.96
CA THR A 316 -9.08 1.09 77.42
C THR A 316 -7.87 1.83 77.98
N ALA A 317 -8.06 2.55 79.08
CA ALA A 317 -7.02 3.35 79.68
C ALA A 317 -5.79 2.51 80.06
N GLY A 318 -4.60 2.95 79.67
CA GLY A 318 -3.33 2.28 79.98
C GLY A 318 -2.90 1.18 79.00
N THR A 319 -3.67 0.93 77.94
CA THR A 319 -3.30 -0.02 76.87
C THR A 319 -2.23 0.54 75.93
N GLN A 320 -1.47 -0.35 75.31
CA GLN A 320 -0.55 -0.03 74.22
C GLN A 320 -1.29 0.57 73.03
N VAL A 321 -2.51 0.10 72.74
CA VAL A 321 -3.36 0.69 71.70
C VAL A 321 -3.66 2.17 72.00
N GLN A 322 -4.03 2.50 73.24
CA GLN A 322 -4.26 3.89 73.63
C GLN A 322 -2.98 4.75 73.51
N ALA A 323 -1.84 4.24 73.99
CA ALA A 323 -0.57 4.94 73.94
C ALA A 323 -0.09 5.19 72.50
N ALA A 324 -0.23 4.19 71.63
CA ALA A 324 0.13 4.29 70.21
C ALA A 324 -0.77 5.28 69.47
N ALA A 325 -2.09 5.24 69.70
CA ALA A 325 -3.04 6.19 69.12
C ALA A 325 -2.74 7.63 69.56
N TYR A 326 -2.39 7.85 70.83
CA TYR A 326 -1.99 9.17 71.33
C TYR A 326 -0.71 9.67 70.64
N ARG A 327 0.32 8.83 70.49
CA ARG A 327 1.55 9.22 69.75
C ARG A 327 1.26 9.59 68.31
N ALA A 328 0.45 8.79 67.61
CA ALA A 328 0.04 9.08 66.24
C ALA A 328 -0.71 10.42 66.17
N MET A 329 -1.63 10.71 67.11
CA MET A 329 -2.30 12.01 67.18
C MET A 329 -1.33 13.18 67.38
N GLN A 330 -0.36 13.06 68.28
CA GLN A 330 0.63 14.10 68.57
C GLN A 330 1.55 14.41 67.40
N SER A 331 1.70 13.49 66.45
CA SER A 331 2.51 13.73 65.25
C SER A 331 1.91 14.79 64.32
N GLU A 332 0.59 15.02 64.40
CA GLU A 332 -0.20 15.86 63.47
C GLU A 332 0.07 15.57 61.98
N SER A 333 0.54 14.36 61.68
CA SER A 333 0.99 13.95 60.35
C SER A 333 0.05 12.92 59.73
N PRO A 334 -0.56 13.21 58.56
CA PRO A 334 -1.38 12.23 57.85
C PRO A 334 -0.65 10.92 57.53
N ALA A 335 0.66 10.99 57.28
CA ALA A 335 1.46 9.80 57.01
C ALA A 335 1.60 8.91 58.24
N GLU A 336 1.80 9.52 59.42
CA GLU A 336 1.89 8.80 60.70
C GLU A 336 0.52 8.25 61.13
N TRP A 337 -0.57 8.99 60.86
CA TRP A 337 -1.93 8.48 61.08
C TRP A 337 -2.19 7.24 60.23
N ARG A 338 -1.83 7.27 58.94
CA ARG A 338 -1.96 6.12 58.05
C ARG A 338 -1.10 4.93 58.50
N ALA A 339 0.16 5.16 58.84
CA ALA A 339 1.05 4.10 59.33
C ALA A 339 0.52 3.44 60.60
N PHE A 340 -0.04 4.24 61.52
CA PHE A 340 -0.70 3.73 62.73
C PHE A 340 -1.92 2.87 62.39
N LEU A 341 -2.81 3.34 61.50
CA LEU A 341 -4.01 2.58 61.11
C LEU A 341 -3.66 1.30 60.33
N GLU A 342 -2.61 1.32 59.52
CA GLU A 342 -2.19 0.17 58.71
C GLU A 342 -1.51 -0.93 59.53
N THR A 343 -0.66 -0.56 60.49
CA THR A 343 0.21 -1.51 61.20
C THR A 343 0.28 -1.25 62.70
N GLY A 344 0.47 0.00 63.12
CA GLY A 344 0.76 0.37 64.50
C GLY A 344 -0.31 -0.09 65.50
N ILE A 345 -1.59 0.04 65.15
CA ILE A 345 -2.70 -0.40 66.00
C ILE A 345 -2.70 -1.92 66.22
N PHE A 346 -2.36 -2.70 65.20
CA PHE A 346 -2.35 -4.17 65.29
C PHE A 346 -1.16 -4.66 66.11
N THR A 347 0.01 -4.03 65.95
CA THR A 347 1.18 -4.32 66.80
C THR A 347 0.90 -3.98 68.26
N ALA A 348 0.25 -2.84 68.52
CA ALA A 348 -0.13 -2.45 69.86
C ALA A 348 -1.18 -3.39 70.48
N ALA A 349 -2.19 -3.78 69.71
CA ALA A 349 -3.22 -4.72 70.16
C ALA A 349 -2.65 -6.11 70.48
N ALA A 350 -1.64 -6.56 69.72
CA ALA A 350 -0.94 -7.81 70.03
C ALA A 350 -0.12 -7.70 71.32
N ALA A 351 0.50 -6.54 71.57
CA ALA A 351 1.25 -6.30 72.80
C ALA A 351 0.34 -6.25 74.05
N ASP A 352 -0.92 -5.82 73.91
CA ASP A 352 -1.89 -5.82 75.01
C ASP A 352 -2.39 -7.23 75.40
N GLN A 353 -2.11 -8.25 74.59
CA GLN A 353 -2.47 -9.65 74.88
C GLN A 353 -1.40 -10.41 75.69
N HIS A 354 -0.24 -9.78 75.92
CA HIS A 354 0.92 -10.32 76.62
C HIS A 354 1.21 -9.51 77.89
#